data_AF-A0A939RHY4-F1
#
_entry.id   AF-A0A939RHY4-F1
#
_cell.length_a   1.000
_cell.length_b   1.000
_cell.length_c   1.000
_cell.angle_alpha   90.00
_cell.angle_beta   90.00
_cell.angle_gamma   90.00
#
_symmetry.space_group_name_H-M   'P 1'
#
loop_
_entity.id
_entity.type
_entity.pdbx_description
1 polymer ?
#
loop_
_entity_poly.entity_id
_entity_poly.type
_entity_poly.pdbx_seq_one_letter_code
_entity_poly.pdbx_strand_id
1 'polypeptide(L)'
;MKAADYHKARQRAEMSYPDEKPVVDIDLSQCPVKDRPRMIALVNRLAKSPAGLEMLTFAAENGYHFNFMTGSSTANGVMSECGKRISLNPHRSDAKLVSTLCHECRHAFQHAHSSVLDEEHNLDVQSNILYKRAMEADAQAYAIRASKELALQGDLEPYYAFKKHYPEIEKAFDQAYQAADNEITNEVMTKTFESWYDQDCMKAVYENTYILKPMLNDLTWIQKGVPGKEFNRAVSAQQTIQEITQTKDGNYFTDDPEILNTSKYKAVTEKTAEQIEKYVQYRKEMTGDDVSAILKGIQKRPNVPAAEAVEMKKPEPEPKKSEDKQSARQAMVMNRLKNRSR
;
A
#
# COMPACT_ATOMS: atom_id res chain seq x y z
N MET A 1 -2.85 -11.28 22.32
CA MET A 1 -1.88 -10.21 22.64
C MET A 1 -1.85 -10.07 24.15
N LYS A 2 -0.71 -10.33 24.82
CA LYS A 2 -0.67 -10.37 26.29
C LYS A 2 -0.55 -8.95 26.86
N ALA A 3 -1.16 -8.70 28.00
CA ALA A 3 -1.22 -7.39 28.67
C ALA A 3 0.16 -6.73 28.94
N ALA A 4 1.25 -7.52 28.93
CA ALA A 4 2.62 -7.03 29.04
C ALA A 4 3.07 -6.17 27.84
N ASP A 5 2.54 -6.42 26.63
CA ASP A 5 2.85 -5.63 25.44
C ASP A 5 2.18 -4.24 25.50
N TYR A 6 1.04 -4.15 26.19
CA TYR A 6 0.33 -2.89 26.43
C TYR A 6 1.13 -1.96 27.37
N HIS A 7 1.88 -2.51 28.32
CA HIS A 7 2.72 -1.73 29.23
C HIS A 7 3.99 -1.19 28.57
N LYS A 8 4.59 -1.88 27.60
CA LYS A 8 5.71 -1.34 26.81
C LYS A 8 5.27 -0.22 25.86
N ALA A 9 4.04 -0.27 25.33
CA ALA A 9 3.47 0.82 24.54
C ALA A 9 3.22 2.08 25.40
N ARG A 10 2.95 1.91 26.70
CA ARG A 10 2.71 2.99 27.66
C ARG A 10 3.99 3.58 28.28
N GLN A 11 5.12 2.88 28.17
CA GLN A 11 6.44 3.42 28.53
C GLN A 11 7.00 4.44 27.51
N ARG A 12 6.35 4.66 26.35
CA ARG A 12 6.73 5.68 25.36
C ARG A 12 6.28 7.11 25.71
N ALA A 13 5.96 7.35 26.98
CA ALA A 13 5.49 8.64 27.48
C ALA A 13 6.63 9.65 27.79
N GLU A 14 7.91 9.35 27.53
CA GLU A 14 9.03 10.23 27.91
C GLU A 14 10.18 10.32 26.88
N MET A 15 9.90 10.16 25.58
CA MET A 15 10.82 10.75 24.58
C MET A 15 10.40 12.20 24.37
N SER A 16 11.16 13.12 24.96
CA SER A 16 11.09 14.54 24.63
C SER A 16 11.74 14.72 23.26
N TYR A 17 10.94 15.09 22.26
CA TYR A 17 11.45 15.54 20.97
C TYR A 17 11.76 17.03 21.09
N PRO A 18 12.86 17.51 20.48
CA PRO A 18 13.18 18.92 20.47
C PRO A 18 12.06 19.70 19.76
N ASP A 19 11.85 20.94 20.21
CA ASP A 19 10.94 21.88 19.56
C ASP A 19 11.62 22.48 18.32
N GLU A 20 11.64 21.70 17.24
CA GLU A 20 12.21 22.07 15.96
C GLU A 20 11.13 22.48 14.97
N LYS A 21 11.51 23.29 13.99
CA LYS A 21 10.70 23.52 12.79
C LYS A 21 11.00 22.43 11.77
N PRO A 22 10.02 22.03 10.94
CA PRO A 22 10.28 21.10 9.87
C PRO A 22 11.17 21.76 8.81
N VAL A 23 12.16 21.03 8.29
CA VAL A 23 13.06 21.51 7.23
C VAL A 23 12.38 21.59 5.86
N VAL A 24 11.24 20.91 5.70
CA VAL A 24 10.32 21.04 4.57
C VAL A 24 8.99 21.56 5.10
N ASP A 25 8.36 22.51 4.41
CA ASP A 25 7.08 23.09 4.83
C ASP A 25 5.93 22.09 4.63
N ILE A 26 5.71 21.23 5.64
CA ILE A 26 4.71 20.16 5.62
C ILE A 26 3.42 20.57 6.31
N ASP A 27 2.28 20.12 5.77
CA ASP A 27 0.99 20.32 6.44
C ASP A 27 0.80 19.34 7.61
N LEU A 28 0.76 19.87 8.83
CA LEU A 28 0.49 19.16 10.08
C LEU A 28 -0.89 19.48 10.67
N SER A 29 -1.81 20.06 9.88
CA SER A 29 -3.16 20.44 10.30
C SER A 29 -3.94 19.26 10.88
N GLN A 30 -3.75 18.06 10.34
CA GLN A 30 -4.38 16.81 10.78
C GLN A 30 -3.51 16.00 11.77
N CYS A 31 -2.38 16.54 12.21
CA CYS A 31 -1.51 15.94 13.23
C CYS A 31 -1.81 16.57 14.59
N PRO A 32 -2.21 15.78 15.61
CA PRO A 32 -2.43 16.31 16.96
C PRO A 32 -1.20 17.05 17.48
N VAL A 33 -1.38 18.21 18.12
CA VAL A 33 -0.27 19.09 18.57
C VAL A 33 0.79 18.33 19.38
N LYS A 34 0.35 17.41 20.25
CA LYS A 34 1.24 16.57 21.06
C LYS A 34 2.15 15.64 20.25
N ASP A 35 1.74 15.26 19.05
CA ASP A 35 2.45 14.30 18.19
C ASP A 35 3.31 15.01 17.12
N ARG A 36 3.11 16.32 16.92
CA ARG A 36 3.85 17.13 15.93
C ARG A 36 5.35 17.11 16.15
N PRO A 37 5.90 17.26 17.38
CA PRO A 37 7.36 17.22 17.58
C PRO A 37 8.00 15.93 17.06
N ARG A 38 7.33 14.78 17.27
CA ARG A 38 7.81 13.49 16.75
C ARG A 38 7.74 13.42 15.23
N MET A 39 6.63 13.87 14.63
CA MET A 39 6.50 13.89 13.17
C MET A 39 7.57 14.78 12.53
N ILE A 40 7.80 15.97 13.10
CA ILE A 40 8.85 16.90 12.65
C ILE A 40 10.22 16.25 12.76
N ALA A 41 10.53 15.58 13.88
CA ALA A 41 11.80 14.87 14.04
C ALA A 41 12.00 13.78 12.97
N LEU A 42 10.95 13.02 12.61
CA LEU A 42 11.02 12.02 11.54
C LEU A 42 11.27 12.66 10.16
N VAL A 43 10.60 13.77 9.88
CA VAL A 43 10.75 14.54 8.63
C VAL A 43 12.16 15.12 8.53
N ASN A 44 12.63 15.80 9.58
CA ASN A 44 13.97 16.37 9.65
C ASN A 44 15.05 15.31 9.53
N ARG A 45 14.84 14.13 10.14
CA ARG A 45 15.74 12.99 10.02
C ARG A 45 15.79 12.45 8.59
N LEU A 46 14.65 12.20 7.96
CA LEU A 46 14.59 11.71 6.59
C LEU A 46 15.18 12.71 5.58
N ALA A 47 14.93 14.01 5.77
CA ALA A 47 15.40 15.08 4.89
C ALA A 47 16.94 15.24 4.83
N LYS A 48 17.69 14.58 5.73
CA LYS A 48 19.16 14.51 5.60
C LYS A 48 19.60 13.63 4.42
N SER A 49 18.76 12.69 3.99
CA SER A 49 18.98 11.92 2.76
C SER A 49 18.52 12.74 1.55
N PRO A 50 19.33 12.86 0.48
CA PRO A 50 18.89 13.48 -0.77
C PRO A 50 17.58 12.89 -1.33
N ALA A 51 17.45 11.56 -1.37
CA ALA A 51 16.22 10.91 -1.81
C ALA A 51 15.03 11.18 -0.87
N GLY A 52 15.29 11.20 0.45
CA GLY A 52 14.31 11.54 1.46
C GLY A 52 13.79 12.97 1.33
N LEU A 53 14.70 13.93 1.15
CA LEU A 53 14.36 15.33 0.93
C LEU A 53 13.54 15.52 -0.34
N GLU A 54 13.94 14.91 -1.45
CA GLU A 54 13.19 14.95 -2.72
C GLU A 54 11.75 14.50 -2.53
N MET A 55 11.53 13.35 -1.89
CA MET A 55 10.18 12.80 -1.68
C MET A 55 9.34 13.61 -0.69
N LEU A 56 9.96 14.18 0.34
CA LEU A 56 9.27 15.06 1.29
C LEU A 56 8.84 16.38 0.63
N THR A 57 9.74 17.02 -0.12
CA THR A 57 9.44 18.24 -0.87
C THR A 57 8.32 17.99 -1.86
N PHE A 58 8.40 16.89 -2.63
CA PHE A 58 7.36 16.54 -3.57
C PHE A 58 5.98 16.40 -2.90
N ALA A 59 5.91 15.63 -1.80
CA ALA A 59 4.66 15.42 -1.08
C ALA A 59 4.10 16.73 -0.51
N ALA A 60 4.95 17.61 0.03
CA ALA A 60 4.53 18.92 0.52
C ALA A 60 3.96 19.80 -0.60
N GLU A 61 4.67 19.92 -1.72
CA GLU A 61 4.26 20.73 -2.89
C GLU A 61 2.97 20.21 -3.54
N ASN A 62 2.70 18.90 -3.42
CA ASN A 62 1.47 18.26 -3.93
C ASN A 62 0.35 18.20 -2.89
N GLY A 63 0.46 18.96 -1.80
CA GLY A 63 -0.61 19.19 -0.83
C GLY A 63 -0.88 18.02 0.11
N TYR A 64 0.09 17.11 0.30
CA TYR A 64 -0.08 16.03 1.27
C TYR A 64 0.11 16.53 2.71
N HIS A 65 -0.78 16.10 3.59
CA HIS A 65 -0.66 16.31 5.03
C HIS A 65 -0.16 15.07 5.77
N PHE A 66 0.56 15.29 6.86
CA PHE A 66 1.29 14.26 7.58
C PHE A 66 0.69 14.05 8.96
N ASN A 67 0.42 12.81 9.35
CA ASN A 67 -0.08 12.50 10.69
C ASN A 67 0.28 11.08 11.15
N PHE A 68 -0.11 10.74 12.39
CA PHE A 68 -0.10 9.37 12.86
C PHE A 68 -1.48 8.72 12.70
N MET A 69 -1.48 7.43 12.36
CA MET A 69 -2.70 6.62 12.26
C MET A 69 -3.41 6.54 13.61
N THR A 70 -4.74 6.53 13.58
CA THR A 70 -5.58 6.25 14.75
C THR A 70 -6.04 4.79 14.76
N GLY A 71 -6.17 4.21 15.96
CA GLY A 71 -6.63 2.82 16.14
C GLY A 71 -5.54 1.76 15.95
N SER A 72 -5.93 0.49 16.06
CA SER A 72 -5.01 -0.65 15.92
C SER A 72 -4.86 -1.05 14.44
N SER A 73 -3.99 -0.33 13.72
CA SER A 73 -3.53 -0.77 12.40
C SER A 73 -2.29 -1.66 12.52
N THR A 74 -2.23 -2.71 11.69
CA THR A 74 -1.03 -3.54 11.53
C THR A 74 -0.04 -2.96 10.52
N ALA A 75 -0.49 -2.05 9.63
CA ALA A 75 0.34 -1.37 8.64
C ALA A 75 1.38 -0.48 9.32
N ASN A 76 2.53 -0.27 8.68
CA ASN A 76 3.58 0.62 9.19
C ASN A 76 3.31 2.08 8.84
N GLY A 77 2.75 2.31 7.66
CA GLY A 77 2.30 3.58 7.14
C GLY A 77 1.20 3.34 6.11
N VAL A 78 0.55 4.42 5.69
CA VAL A 78 -0.42 4.46 4.59
C VAL A 78 -0.36 5.82 3.92
N MET A 79 -0.24 5.83 2.60
CA MET A 79 -0.56 6.95 1.73
C MET A 79 -2.02 6.83 1.23
N SER A 80 -2.76 7.94 1.27
CA SER A 80 -4.10 8.05 0.69
C SER A 80 -4.14 9.21 -0.30
N GLU A 81 -4.44 8.89 -1.57
CA GLU A 81 -4.51 9.89 -2.64
C GLU A 81 -5.74 10.79 -2.49
N CYS A 82 -6.93 10.21 -2.32
CA CYS A 82 -8.19 10.98 -2.17
C CYS A 82 -8.16 11.94 -0.98
N GLY A 83 -7.46 11.56 0.10
CA GLY A 83 -7.30 12.40 1.27
C GLY A 83 -6.03 13.27 1.25
N LYS A 84 -5.17 13.16 0.23
CA LYS A 84 -3.80 13.72 0.21
C LYS A 84 -3.12 13.58 1.57
N ARG A 85 -3.01 12.34 2.05
CA ARG A 85 -2.56 12.03 3.42
C ARG A 85 -1.43 11.02 3.44
N ILE A 86 -0.41 11.29 4.25
CA ILE A 86 0.63 10.33 4.64
C ILE A 86 0.53 10.08 6.14
N SER A 87 0.14 8.85 6.51
CA SER A 87 -0.08 8.46 7.90
C SER A 87 0.92 7.40 8.35
N LEU A 88 1.58 7.59 9.49
CA LEU A 88 2.51 6.61 10.06
C LEU A 88 1.91 5.89 11.27
N ASN A 89 2.30 4.64 11.51
CA ASN A 89 1.85 3.89 12.68
C ASN A 89 2.62 4.33 13.94
N PRO A 90 1.95 4.95 14.93
CA PRO A 90 2.63 5.52 16.10
C PRO A 90 3.32 4.46 16.98
N HIS A 91 2.96 3.18 16.85
CA HIS A 91 3.53 2.08 17.63
C HIS A 91 4.85 1.55 17.07
N ARG A 92 5.28 1.98 15.87
CA ARG A 92 6.58 1.59 15.30
C ARG A 92 7.71 2.47 15.85
N SER A 93 8.95 1.96 15.83
CA SER A 93 10.14 2.73 16.23
C SER A 93 10.43 3.81 15.20
N ASP A 94 11.07 4.90 15.62
CA ASP A 94 11.42 6.01 14.72
C ASP A 94 12.35 5.55 13.60
N ALA A 95 13.35 4.70 13.91
CA ALA A 95 14.22 4.09 12.92
C ALA A 95 13.43 3.36 11.80
N LYS A 96 12.37 2.63 12.14
CA LYS A 96 11.51 1.98 11.13
C LYS A 96 10.63 3.00 10.40
N LEU A 97 10.17 4.02 11.11
CA LEU A 97 9.28 5.02 10.54
C LEU A 97 9.98 5.96 9.55
N VAL A 98 11.28 6.18 9.66
CA VAL A 98 12.04 6.97 8.66
C VAL A 98 11.97 6.32 7.27
N SER A 99 12.29 5.02 7.18
CA SER A 99 12.21 4.31 5.89
C SER A 99 10.76 4.18 5.41
N THR A 100 9.81 4.02 6.35
CA THR A 100 8.38 3.95 6.03
C THR A 100 7.87 5.29 5.49
N LEU A 101 8.30 6.42 6.06
CA LEU A 101 7.92 7.74 5.59
C LEU A 101 8.38 7.96 4.15
N CYS A 102 9.61 7.59 3.82
CA CYS A 102 10.11 7.64 2.43
C CYS A 102 9.26 6.78 1.49
N HIS A 103 8.90 5.56 1.90
CA HIS A 103 8.04 4.64 1.15
C HIS A 103 6.66 5.26 0.87
N GLU A 104 5.97 5.81 1.88
CA GLU A 104 4.66 6.42 1.68
C GLU A 104 4.73 7.72 0.85
N CYS A 105 5.77 8.54 1.02
CA CYS A 105 6.01 9.70 0.15
C CYS A 105 6.27 9.26 -1.31
N ARG A 106 6.93 8.11 -1.51
CA ARG A 106 7.15 7.58 -2.86
C ARG A 106 5.84 7.15 -3.52
N HIS A 107 4.89 6.60 -2.78
CA HIS A 107 3.54 6.36 -3.31
C HIS A 107 2.83 7.65 -3.71
N ALA A 108 2.99 8.74 -2.95
CA ALA A 108 2.46 10.05 -3.35
C ALA A 108 3.07 10.53 -4.68
N PHE A 109 4.38 10.35 -4.87
CA PHE A 109 5.04 10.62 -6.14
C PHE A 109 4.47 9.79 -7.29
N GLN A 110 4.34 8.47 -7.11
CA GLN A 110 3.81 7.57 -8.13
C GLN A 110 2.37 7.95 -8.52
N HIS A 111 1.51 8.27 -7.56
CA HIS A 111 0.12 8.68 -7.82
C HIS A 111 0.01 9.95 -8.66
N ALA A 112 0.89 10.92 -8.45
CA ALA A 112 0.89 12.16 -9.20
C ALA A 112 1.44 12.02 -10.64
N HIS A 113 2.24 11.00 -10.93
CA HIS A 113 2.92 10.83 -12.22
C HIS A 113 2.31 9.74 -13.12
N SER A 114 1.37 8.96 -12.60
CA SER A 114 0.89 7.74 -13.25
C SER A 114 -0.50 7.92 -13.85
N SER A 115 -0.58 7.96 -15.18
CA SER A 115 -1.85 7.91 -15.93
C SER A 115 -2.63 6.60 -15.73
N VAL A 116 -1.94 5.53 -15.30
CA VAL A 116 -2.57 4.24 -14.98
C VAL A 116 -3.49 4.31 -13.76
N LEU A 117 -3.21 5.21 -12.82
CA LEU A 117 -3.93 5.26 -11.54
C LEU A 117 -5.26 6.01 -11.64
N ASP A 118 -5.45 6.85 -12.67
CA ASP A 118 -6.72 7.54 -12.93
C ASP A 118 -7.89 6.59 -13.21
N GLU A 119 -7.62 5.41 -13.78
CA GLU A 119 -8.64 4.39 -14.05
C GLU A 119 -8.24 3.03 -13.46
N GLU A 120 -7.54 3.04 -12.31
CA GLU A 120 -7.07 1.81 -11.66
C GLU A 120 -8.20 0.79 -11.38
N HIS A 121 -9.43 1.27 -11.28
CA HIS A 121 -10.61 0.47 -11.00
C HIS A 121 -10.98 -0.49 -12.15
N ASN A 122 -10.56 -0.19 -13.39
CA ASN A 122 -10.84 -0.95 -14.61
C ASN A 122 -9.67 -1.79 -15.12
N LEU A 123 -8.52 -1.74 -14.45
CA LEU A 123 -7.36 -2.57 -14.82
C LEU A 123 -7.73 -4.05 -14.85
N ASP A 124 -7.28 -4.75 -15.88
CA ASP A 124 -7.34 -6.20 -15.90
C ASP A 124 -6.47 -6.80 -14.78
N VAL A 125 -6.70 -8.07 -14.47
CA VAL A 125 -6.04 -8.74 -13.34
C VAL A 125 -4.52 -8.80 -13.51
N GLN A 126 -4.03 -9.05 -14.74
CA GLN A 126 -2.61 -9.15 -15.03
C GLN A 126 -1.89 -7.80 -14.88
N SER A 127 -2.55 -6.76 -15.36
CA SER A 127 -2.10 -5.37 -15.30
C SER A 127 -2.11 -4.86 -13.86
N ASN A 128 -3.14 -5.21 -13.08
CA ASN A 128 -3.18 -4.88 -11.66
C ASN A 128 -2.02 -5.55 -10.89
N ILE A 129 -1.77 -6.84 -11.11
CA ILE A 129 -0.63 -7.57 -10.52
C ILE A 129 0.69 -6.88 -10.88
N LEU A 130 0.90 -6.65 -12.17
CA LEU A 130 2.12 -6.04 -12.70
C LEU A 130 2.36 -4.67 -12.06
N TYR A 131 1.36 -3.80 -12.14
CA TYR A 131 1.45 -2.40 -11.75
C TYR A 131 1.62 -2.23 -10.25
N LYS A 132 0.76 -2.87 -9.44
CA LYS A 132 0.80 -2.74 -7.98
C LYS A 132 2.08 -3.34 -7.39
N ARG A 133 2.59 -4.45 -7.94
CA ARG A 133 3.89 -4.99 -7.50
C ARG A 133 5.05 -4.06 -7.84
N ALA A 134 5.06 -3.49 -9.04
CA ALA A 134 6.09 -2.52 -9.44
C ALA A 134 6.08 -1.27 -8.54
N MET A 135 4.90 -0.76 -8.18
CA MET A 135 4.77 0.37 -7.25
C MET A 135 5.44 0.09 -5.90
N GLU A 136 5.19 -1.10 -5.33
CA GLU A 136 5.74 -1.52 -4.04
C GLU A 136 7.25 -1.79 -4.11
N ALA A 137 7.72 -2.40 -5.21
CA ALA A 137 9.14 -2.63 -5.47
C ALA A 137 9.92 -1.31 -5.54
N ASP A 138 9.40 -0.33 -6.28
CA ASP A 138 9.98 1.00 -6.40
C ASP A 138 9.97 1.77 -5.06
N ALA A 139 8.84 1.73 -4.33
CA ALA A 139 8.73 2.40 -3.04
C ALA A 139 9.71 1.82 -1.99
N GLN A 140 9.98 0.51 -2.04
CA GLN A 140 10.98 -0.12 -1.18
C GLN A 140 12.41 0.18 -1.62
N ALA A 141 12.68 0.24 -2.92
CA ALA A 141 13.99 0.63 -3.45
C ALA A 141 14.38 2.05 -3.00
N TYR A 142 13.44 2.99 -3.05
CA TYR A 142 13.63 4.35 -2.53
C TYR A 142 13.86 4.37 -1.01
N ALA A 143 13.11 3.56 -0.25
CA ALA A 143 13.23 3.51 1.20
C ALA A 143 14.61 3.00 1.66
N ILE A 144 15.19 1.99 1.00
CA ILE A 144 16.56 1.55 1.32
C ILE A 144 17.62 2.54 0.83
N ARG A 145 17.44 3.16 -0.35
CA ARG A 145 18.32 4.24 -0.81
C ARG A 145 18.42 5.35 0.23
N ALA A 146 17.28 5.88 0.68
CA ALA A 146 17.26 6.93 1.69
C ALA A 146 17.91 6.48 3.00
N SER A 147 17.64 5.24 3.43
CA SER A 147 18.26 4.67 4.63
C SER A 147 19.78 4.53 4.51
N LYS A 148 20.30 4.17 3.32
CA LYS A 148 21.73 4.08 3.05
C LYS A 148 22.38 5.46 3.01
N GLU A 149 21.74 6.44 2.38
CA GLU A 149 22.21 7.84 2.35
C GLU A 149 22.32 8.44 3.77
N LEU A 150 21.41 8.09 4.68
CA LEU A 150 21.50 8.44 6.11
C LEU A 150 22.64 7.69 6.81
N ALA A 151 22.81 6.39 6.53
CA ALA A 151 23.89 5.58 7.08
C ALA A 151 25.27 6.12 6.72
N LEU A 152 25.46 6.61 5.49
CA LEU A 152 26.70 7.26 5.03
C LEU A 152 27.02 8.55 5.79
N GLN A 153 26.02 9.16 6.43
CA GLN A 153 26.16 10.34 7.28
C GLN A 153 26.24 9.99 8.78
N GLY A 154 26.37 8.70 9.11
CA GLY A 154 26.49 8.21 10.48
C GLY A 154 25.18 7.81 11.16
N ASP A 155 24.02 8.01 10.51
CA ASP A 155 22.73 7.58 11.03
C ASP A 155 22.36 6.17 10.54
N LEU A 156 22.88 5.15 11.24
CA LEU A 156 22.79 3.75 10.84
C LEU A 156 21.44 3.09 11.17
N GLU A 157 20.66 3.63 12.11
CA GLU A 157 19.49 2.91 12.64
C GLU A 157 18.39 2.65 11.60
N PRO A 158 18.04 3.59 10.69
CA PRO A 158 17.03 3.34 9.67
C PRO A 158 17.43 2.21 8.72
N TYR A 159 18.71 2.13 8.35
CA TYR A 159 19.25 1.07 7.50
C TYR A 159 19.16 -0.29 8.20
N TYR A 160 19.56 -0.38 9.47
CA TYR A 160 19.44 -1.64 10.23
C TYR A 160 17.98 -2.04 10.48
N ALA A 161 17.09 -1.07 10.72
CA ALA A 161 15.67 -1.33 10.80
C ALA A 161 15.13 -1.87 9.46
N PHE A 162 15.53 -1.29 8.33
CA PHE A 162 15.17 -1.77 7.01
C PHE A 162 15.64 -3.22 6.79
N LYS A 163 16.94 -3.47 6.98
CA LYS A 163 17.58 -4.80 6.87
C LYS A 163 16.82 -5.88 7.64
N LYS A 164 16.45 -5.58 8.88
CA LYS A 164 15.71 -6.51 9.75
C LYS A 164 14.35 -6.90 9.18
N HIS A 165 13.69 -5.98 8.47
CA HIS A 165 12.34 -6.16 7.96
C HIS A 165 12.30 -6.70 6.53
N TYR A 166 13.30 -6.38 5.72
CA TYR A 166 13.37 -6.73 4.30
C TYR A 166 14.80 -7.24 3.93
N PRO A 167 15.24 -8.37 4.52
CA PRO A 167 16.61 -8.83 4.37
C PRO A 167 16.97 -9.23 2.95
N GLU A 168 16.02 -9.72 2.15
CA GLU A 168 16.25 -10.06 0.73
C GLU A 168 16.57 -8.81 -0.10
N ILE A 169 15.81 -7.73 0.12
CA ILE A 169 16.05 -6.45 -0.56
C ILE A 169 17.37 -5.85 -0.12
N GLU A 170 17.66 -5.85 1.18
CA GLU A 170 18.91 -5.29 1.68
C GLU A 170 20.13 -6.03 1.16
N LYS A 171 20.08 -7.36 1.12
CA LYS A 171 21.17 -8.16 0.58
C LYS A 171 21.44 -7.84 -0.89
N ALA A 172 20.40 -7.74 -1.72
CA ALA A 172 20.56 -7.41 -3.13
C ALA A 172 21.10 -5.99 -3.34
N PHE A 173 20.57 -5.01 -2.58
CA PHE A 173 21.08 -3.64 -2.59
C PHE A 173 22.55 -3.59 -2.22
N ASP A 174 22.96 -4.21 -1.11
CA ASP A 174 24.34 -4.16 -0.60
C ASP A 174 25.32 -4.82 -1.58
N GLN A 175 24.94 -5.96 -2.18
CA GLN A 175 25.75 -6.63 -3.20
C GLN A 175 25.93 -5.77 -4.46
N ALA A 176 24.85 -5.18 -4.98
CA ALA A 176 24.92 -4.30 -6.14
C ALA A 176 25.70 -3.03 -5.84
N TYR A 177 25.49 -2.43 -4.67
CA TYR A 177 26.20 -1.25 -4.19
C TYR A 177 27.72 -1.49 -4.08
N GLN A 178 28.15 -2.63 -3.55
CA GLN A 178 29.57 -3.00 -3.49
C GLN A 178 30.15 -3.26 -4.88
N ALA A 179 29.39 -3.88 -5.78
CA ALA A 179 29.81 -4.11 -7.16
C ALA A 179 29.94 -2.80 -7.97
N ALA A 180 29.20 -1.76 -7.57
CA ALA A 180 29.25 -0.41 -8.14
C ALA A 180 30.18 0.53 -7.35
N ASP A 181 31.27 0.00 -6.79
CA ASP A 181 32.30 0.76 -6.06
C ASP A 181 31.76 1.65 -4.92
N ASN A 182 30.67 1.22 -4.27
CA ASN A 182 29.96 1.94 -3.22
C ASN A 182 29.26 3.23 -3.71
N GLU A 183 28.78 3.22 -4.95
CA GLU A 183 27.89 4.24 -5.50
C GLU A 183 26.45 3.73 -5.65
N ILE A 184 25.48 4.60 -5.39
CA ILE A 184 24.06 4.29 -5.63
C ILE A 184 23.72 4.66 -7.07
N THR A 185 23.98 3.73 -7.99
CA THR A 185 23.72 3.91 -9.43
C THR A 185 22.30 3.47 -9.82
N ASN A 186 21.90 3.78 -11.05
CA ASN A 186 20.65 3.27 -11.65
C ASN A 186 20.61 1.73 -11.69
N GLU A 187 21.75 1.08 -11.93
CA GLU A 187 21.85 -0.38 -11.89
C GLU A 187 21.62 -0.92 -10.48
N VAL A 188 22.19 -0.28 -9.45
CA VAL A 188 21.93 -0.64 -8.03
C VAL A 188 20.45 -0.54 -7.71
N MET A 189 19.80 0.55 -8.15
CA MET A 189 18.37 0.75 -7.94
C MET A 189 17.53 -0.29 -8.69
N THR A 190 17.91 -0.64 -9.93
CA THR A 190 17.26 -1.68 -10.74
C THR A 190 17.33 -3.05 -10.07
N LYS A 191 18.52 -3.47 -9.59
CA LYS A 191 18.67 -4.75 -8.86
C LYS A 191 17.93 -4.78 -7.53
N THR A 192 17.86 -3.63 -6.86
CA THR A 192 17.08 -3.48 -5.64
C THR A 192 15.58 -3.62 -5.91
N PHE A 193 15.07 -2.96 -6.95
CA PHE A 193 13.68 -3.11 -7.40
C PHE A 193 13.34 -4.58 -7.70
N GLU A 194 14.18 -5.26 -8.48
CA GLU A 194 13.95 -6.66 -8.86
C GLU A 194 13.92 -7.61 -7.65
N SER A 195 14.73 -7.33 -6.62
CA SER A 195 14.83 -8.16 -5.41
C SER A 195 13.55 -8.16 -4.56
N TRP A 196 12.68 -7.16 -4.73
CA TRP A 196 11.37 -7.16 -4.06
C TRP A 196 10.56 -8.41 -4.39
N TYR A 197 10.70 -8.90 -5.63
CA TYR A 197 9.97 -10.06 -6.14
C TYR A 197 10.45 -11.39 -5.59
N ASP A 198 11.59 -11.42 -4.87
CA ASP A 198 12.08 -12.61 -4.17
C ASP A 198 11.37 -12.83 -2.82
N GLN A 199 10.53 -11.87 -2.38
CA GLN A 199 9.73 -11.97 -1.17
C GLN A 199 8.35 -12.61 -1.44
N ASP A 200 8.30 -13.93 -1.62
CA ASP A 200 7.05 -14.64 -1.97
C ASP A 200 5.91 -14.44 -0.96
N CYS A 201 6.21 -14.35 0.34
CA CYS A 201 5.22 -14.06 1.38
C CYS A 201 4.62 -12.65 1.22
N MET A 202 5.44 -11.66 0.86
CA MET A 202 4.95 -10.30 0.61
C MET A 202 4.08 -10.26 -0.66
N LYS A 203 4.50 -10.93 -1.74
CA LYS A 203 3.66 -11.08 -2.94
C LYS A 203 2.28 -11.65 -2.61
N ALA A 204 2.18 -12.65 -1.73
CA ALA A 204 0.91 -13.21 -1.28
C ALA A 204 0.06 -12.23 -0.45
N VAL A 205 0.68 -11.40 0.41
CA VAL A 205 -0.02 -10.33 1.14
C VAL A 205 -0.62 -9.29 0.18
N TYR A 206 0.11 -8.93 -0.87
CA TYR A 206 -0.36 -7.98 -1.87
C TYR A 206 -1.38 -8.57 -2.84
N GLU A 207 -1.29 -9.87 -3.17
CA GLU A 207 -2.36 -10.61 -3.86
C GLU A 207 -3.69 -10.50 -3.09
N ASN A 208 -3.66 -10.73 -1.78
CA ASN A 208 -4.84 -10.55 -0.93
C ASN A 208 -5.38 -9.11 -0.96
N THR A 209 -4.48 -8.12 -0.93
CA THR A 209 -4.85 -6.71 -0.73
C THR A 209 -5.32 -6.02 -2.01
N TYR A 210 -4.66 -6.28 -3.14
CA TYR A 210 -4.94 -5.59 -4.41
C TYR A 210 -5.75 -6.41 -5.41
N ILE A 211 -5.88 -7.73 -5.20
CA ILE A 211 -6.67 -8.60 -6.09
C ILE A 211 -7.91 -9.10 -5.37
N LEU A 212 -7.72 -9.90 -4.31
CA LEU A 212 -8.82 -10.65 -3.70
C LEU A 212 -9.79 -9.75 -2.93
N LYS A 213 -9.32 -8.83 -2.09
CA LYS A 213 -10.21 -7.89 -1.38
C LYS A 213 -11.03 -7.03 -2.35
N PRO A 214 -10.47 -6.42 -3.41
CA PRO A 214 -11.25 -5.70 -4.40
C PRO A 214 -12.28 -6.57 -5.13
N MET A 215 -11.96 -7.83 -5.46
CA MET A 215 -12.91 -8.77 -6.06
C MET A 215 -14.07 -9.11 -5.11
N LEU A 216 -13.78 -9.31 -3.81
CA LEU A 216 -14.81 -9.55 -2.81
C LEU A 216 -15.73 -8.32 -2.62
N ASN A 217 -15.14 -7.12 -2.62
CA ASN A 217 -15.90 -5.86 -2.58
C ASN A 217 -16.77 -5.70 -3.82
N ASP A 218 -16.26 -6.05 -5.00
CA ASP A 218 -16.99 -6.02 -6.27
C ASP A 218 -18.22 -6.94 -6.22
N LEU A 219 -18.09 -8.20 -5.76
CA LEU A 219 -19.24 -9.08 -5.55
C LEU A 219 -20.26 -8.46 -4.58
N THR A 220 -19.80 -7.82 -3.50
CA THR A 220 -20.65 -7.16 -2.52
C THR A 220 -21.40 -5.96 -3.13
N TRP A 221 -20.77 -5.22 -4.05
CA TRP A 221 -21.40 -4.10 -4.74
C TRP A 221 -22.38 -4.55 -5.82
N ILE A 222 -22.05 -5.61 -6.57
CA ILE A 222 -22.96 -6.27 -7.52
C ILE A 222 -24.25 -6.70 -6.81
N GLN A 223 -24.13 -7.31 -5.64
CA GLN A 223 -25.29 -7.68 -4.84
C GLN A 223 -26.18 -6.48 -4.48
N LYS A 224 -25.58 -5.31 -4.30
CA LYS A 224 -26.28 -4.04 -4.01
C LYS A 224 -26.78 -3.32 -5.27
N GLY A 225 -26.71 -3.97 -6.44
CA GLY A 225 -27.17 -3.43 -7.72
C GLY A 225 -26.18 -2.48 -8.40
N VAL A 226 -24.94 -2.40 -7.93
CA VAL A 226 -23.88 -1.63 -8.60
C VAL A 226 -23.28 -2.49 -9.72
N PRO A 227 -23.06 -1.94 -10.94
CA PRO A 227 -22.37 -2.68 -11.99
C PRO A 227 -20.99 -3.18 -11.55
N GLY A 228 -20.65 -4.42 -11.94
CA GLY A 228 -19.36 -5.01 -11.63
C GLY A 228 -18.23 -4.42 -12.49
N LYS A 229 -16.99 -4.58 -12.03
CA LYS A 229 -15.78 -4.11 -12.74
C LYS A 229 -15.62 -4.65 -14.16
N GLU A 230 -15.18 -3.86 -15.12
CA GLU A 230 -15.08 -4.33 -16.52
C GLU A 230 -13.80 -5.12 -16.84
N PHE A 231 -12.70 -4.89 -16.12
CA PHE A 231 -11.38 -5.51 -16.37
C PHE A 231 -10.89 -5.37 -17.82
N ASN A 232 -11.15 -4.23 -18.46
CA ASN A 232 -10.89 -4.00 -19.88
C ASN A 232 -9.68 -3.12 -20.16
N ARG A 233 -8.97 -2.65 -19.13
CA ARG A 233 -7.75 -1.85 -19.28
C ARG A 233 -6.50 -2.70 -19.08
N ALA A 234 -5.75 -2.92 -20.17
CA ALA A 234 -4.44 -3.54 -20.13
C ALA A 234 -3.32 -2.49 -20.03
N VAL A 235 -2.24 -2.83 -19.32
CA VAL A 235 -1.03 -1.99 -19.18
C VAL A 235 0.20 -2.85 -19.48
N SER A 236 1.13 -2.32 -20.28
CA SER A 236 2.37 -3.02 -20.62
C SER A 236 3.43 -2.89 -19.53
N ALA A 237 4.44 -3.75 -19.56
CA ALA A 237 5.57 -3.64 -18.65
C ALA A 237 6.38 -2.36 -18.91
N GLN A 238 6.51 -1.95 -20.17
CA GLN A 238 7.15 -0.68 -20.55
C GLN A 238 6.42 0.51 -19.96
N GLN A 239 5.09 0.58 -20.11
CA GLN A 239 4.31 1.68 -19.53
C GLN A 239 4.43 1.68 -18.00
N THR A 240 4.36 0.49 -17.38
CA THR A 240 4.50 0.33 -15.93
C THR A 240 5.83 0.92 -15.42
N ILE A 241 6.96 0.52 -16.03
CA ILE A 241 8.28 1.05 -15.66
C ILE A 241 8.38 2.54 -15.98
N GLN A 242 7.92 2.97 -17.16
CA GLN A 242 7.97 4.37 -17.57
C GLN A 242 7.23 5.31 -16.62
N GLU A 243 6.16 4.87 -15.95
CA GLU A 243 5.41 5.72 -15.02
C GLU A 243 5.91 5.60 -13.57
N ILE A 244 6.29 4.39 -13.11
CA ILE A 244 6.55 4.13 -11.68
C ILE A 244 7.98 4.48 -11.27
N THR A 245 8.98 4.18 -12.10
CA THR A 245 10.41 4.30 -11.72
C THR A 245 11.02 5.65 -12.12
N GLN A 246 10.18 6.66 -12.32
CA GLN A 246 10.61 8.02 -12.62
C GLN A 246 11.27 8.68 -11.41
N THR A 247 12.26 9.51 -11.68
CA THR A 247 12.95 10.38 -10.72
C THR A 247 13.02 11.78 -11.32
N LYS A 248 13.45 12.78 -10.56
CA LYS A 248 13.75 14.11 -11.11
C LYS A 248 14.79 14.08 -12.26
N ASP A 249 15.65 13.07 -12.30
CA ASP A 249 16.73 12.90 -13.27
C ASP A 249 16.35 11.91 -14.40
N GLY A 250 15.07 11.53 -14.48
CA GLY A 250 14.55 10.55 -15.43
C GLY A 250 14.36 9.17 -14.81
N ASN A 251 14.18 8.15 -15.65
CA ASN A 251 13.90 6.79 -15.21
C ASN A 251 15.19 6.06 -14.77
N TYR A 252 15.20 5.46 -13.58
CA TYR A 252 16.38 4.73 -13.11
C TYR A 252 16.43 3.26 -13.55
N PHE A 253 15.33 2.70 -14.05
CA PHE A 253 15.27 1.28 -14.39
C PHE A 253 16.05 1.00 -15.67
N THR A 254 17.07 0.14 -15.59
CA THR A 254 18.03 -0.07 -16.69
C THR A 254 17.81 -1.34 -17.50
N ASP A 255 17.11 -2.33 -16.94
CA ASP A 255 16.87 -3.61 -17.60
C ASP A 255 15.68 -3.51 -18.58
N ASP A 256 15.49 -4.55 -19.42
CA ASP A 256 14.31 -4.63 -20.30
C ASP A 256 13.05 -4.80 -19.44
N PRO A 257 12.05 -3.88 -19.50
CA PRO A 257 10.81 -4.03 -18.74
C PRO A 257 10.08 -5.35 -18.99
N GLU A 258 10.28 -6.01 -20.13
CA GLU A 258 9.65 -7.31 -20.43
C GLU A 258 10.00 -8.42 -19.43
N ILE A 259 11.06 -8.29 -18.63
CA ILE A 259 11.34 -9.25 -17.55
C ILE A 259 10.15 -9.38 -16.59
N LEU A 260 9.36 -8.31 -16.41
CA LEU A 260 8.19 -8.29 -15.53
C LEU A 260 7.06 -9.19 -16.02
N ASN A 261 7.10 -9.66 -17.27
CA ASN A 261 6.12 -10.61 -17.79
C ASN A 261 6.43 -12.08 -17.43
N THR A 262 7.60 -12.35 -16.86
CA THR A 262 8.02 -13.70 -16.46
C THR A 262 7.42 -14.14 -15.12
N SER A 263 7.45 -15.46 -14.86
CA SER A 263 6.82 -16.06 -13.67
C SER A 263 7.31 -15.50 -12.35
N LYS A 264 8.59 -15.14 -12.25
CA LYS A 264 9.15 -14.54 -11.02
C LYS A 264 8.34 -13.31 -10.58
N TYR A 265 7.93 -12.49 -11.54
CA TYR A 265 7.34 -11.18 -11.30
C TYR A 265 5.81 -11.21 -11.30
N LYS A 266 5.18 -12.03 -12.15
CA LYS A 266 3.73 -12.05 -12.34
C LYS A 266 2.99 -13.20 -11.67
N ALA A 267 3.65 -14.30 -11.31
CA ALA A 267 2.92 -15.46 -10.79
C ALA A 267 2.22 -15.14 -9.45
N VAL A 268 1.01 -15.68 -9.30
CA VAL A 268 0.23 -15.66 -8.06
C VAL A 268 0.23 -17.04 -7.43
N THR A 269 -0.02 -17.12 -6.12
CA THR A 269 -0.13 -18.44 -5.48
C THR A 269 -1.25 -19.27 -6.10
N GLU A 270 -1.12 -20.60 -6.08
CA GLU A 270 -2.19 -21.53 -6.49
C GLU A 270 -3.51 -21.18 -5.80
N LYS A 271 -3.48 -20.90 -4.49
CA LYS A 271 -4.66 -20.51 -3.72
C LYS A 271 -5.28 -19.20 -4.24
N THR A 272 -4.47 -18.19 -4.55
CA THR A 272 -4.98 -16.94 -5.16
C THR A 272 -5.64 -17.21 -6.51
N ALA A 273 -5.04 -18.03 -7.35
CA ALA A 273 -5.63 -18.39 -8.64
C ALA A 273 -7.00 -19.08 -8.48
N GLU A 274 -7.11 -20.04 -7.55
CA GLU A 274 -8.40 -20.68 -7.20
C GLU A 274 -9.45 -19.68 -6.72
N GLN A 275 -9.05 -18.67 -5.94
CA GLN A 275 -9.98 -17.63 -5.50
C GLN A 275 -10.46 -16.74 -6.64
N ILE A 276 -9.60 -16.43 -7.61
CA ILE A 276 -10.01 -15.69 -8.82
C ILE A 276 -10.99 -16.52 -9.65
N GLU A 277 -10.75 -17.83 -9.79
CA GLU A 277 -11.68 -18.77 -10.45
C GLU A 277 -13.06 -18.78 -9.77
N LYS A 278 -13.10 -18.83 -8.43
CA LYS A 278 -14.36 -18.70 -7.66
C LYS A 278 -15.06 -17.35 -7.88
N TYR A 279 -14.30 -16.25 -7.94
CA TYR A 279 -14.87 -14.93 -8.24
C TYR A 279 -15.56 -14.91 -9.60
N VAL A 280 -14.92 -15.44 -10.65
CA VAL A 280 -15.50 -15.55 -12.00
C VAL A 280 -16.80 -16.35 -11.96
N GLN A 281 -16.79 -17.50 -11.27
CA GLN A 281 -17.99 -18.33 -11.10
C GLN A 281 -19.12 -17.55 -10.42
N TYR A 282 -18.86 -16.95 -9.25
CA TYR A 282 -19.89 -16.24 -8.50
C TYR A 282 -20.43 -15.03 -9.26
N ARG A 283 -19.57 -14.30 -9.97
CA ARG A 283 -20.00 -13.18 -10.80
C ARG A 283 -20.95 -13.62 -11.91
N LYS A 284 -20.61 -14.69 -12.64
CA LYS A 284 -21.47 -15.26 -13.68
C LYS A 284 -22.81 -15.73 -13.12
N GLU A 285 -22.81 -16.37 -11.96
CA GLU A 285 -24.05 -16.78 -11.29
C GLU A 285 -24.92 -15.61 -10.82
N MET A 286 -24.32 -14.46 -10.50
CA MET A 286 -25.02 -13.29 -9.97
C MET A 286 -25.54 -12.35 -11.07
N THR A 287 -24.80 -12.18 -12.17
CA THR A 287 -25.14 -11.20 -13.22
C THR A 287 -25.43 -11.83 -14.58
N GLY A 288 -25.01 -13.08 -14.81
CA GLY A 288 -24.99 -13.69 -16.13
C GLY A 288 -23.76 -13.32 -16.97
N ASP A 289 -22.94 -12.35 -16.52
CA ASP A 289 -21.76 -11.91 -17.27
C ASP A 289 -20.60 -12.90 -17.10
N ASP A 290 -20.07 -13.35 -18.23
CA ASP A 290 -18.91 -14.23 -18.27
C ASP A 290 -17.61 -13.41 -18.37
N VAL A 291 -16.91 -13.29 -17.23
CA VAL A 291 -15.60 -12.61 -17.15
C VAL A 291 -14.42 -13.59 -17.16
N SER A 292 -14.60 -14.83 -17.62
CA SER A 292 -13.55 -15.86 -17.61
C SER A 292 -12.27 -15.49 -18.38
N ALA A 293 -12.35 -14.51 -19.29
CA ALA A 293 -11.18 -13.96 -19.99
C ALA A 293 -10.07 -13.49 -19.03
N ILE A 294 -10.41 -13.03 -17.82
CA ILE A 294 -9.43 -12.58 -16.82
C ILE A 294 -8.51 -13.71 -16.30
N LEU A 295 -8.91 -14.97 -16.50
CA LEU A 295 -8.12 -16.14 -16.12
C LEU A 295 -6.97 -16.42 -17.09
N LYS A 296 -7.06 -15.90 -18.32
CA LYS A 296 -6.07 -16.14 -19.37
C LYS A 296 -4.73 -15.53 -18.96
N GLY A 297 -3.68 -16.36 -18.96
CA GLY A 297 -2.32 -15.91 -18.66
C GLY A 297 -2.01 -15.78 -17.17
N ILE A 298 -2.90 -16.16 -16.26
CA ILE A 298 -2.56 -16.25 -14.83
C ILE A 298 -1.52 -17.36 -14.64
N GLN A 299 -0.29 -16.93 -14.35
CA GLN A 299 0.81 -17.81 -13.99
C GLN A 299 0.70 -18.19 -12.52
N LYS A 300 0.92 -19.47 -12.19
CA LYS A 300 0.78 -20.01 -10.83
C LYS A 300 2.17 -20.28 -10.24
N ARG A 301 2.32 -20.05 -8.94
CA ARG A 301 3.48 -20.46 -8.12
C ARG A 301 3.01 -21.21 -6.87
N PRO A 302 3.87 -22.03 -6.24
CA PRO A 302 3.51 -22.75 -5.03
C PRO A 302 2.98 -21.82 -3.93
N ASN A 303 2.06 -22.34 -3.14
CA ASN A 303 1.58 -21.67 -1.94
C ASN A 303 2.74 -21.45 -0.95
N VAL A 304 2.72 -20.30 -0.28
CA VAL A 304 3.68 -19.97 0.77
C VAL A 304 3.00 -19.85 2.13
N PRO A 305 3.71 -20.09 3.25
CA PRO A 305 3.20 -19.82 4.58
C PRO A 305 3.00 -18.32 4.77
N ALA A 306 1.84 -17.81 4.37
CA ALA A 306 1.43 -16.42 4.52
C ALA A 306 0.12 -16.34 5.31
N ALA A 307 -0.24 -15.12 5.73
CA ALA A 307 -1.51 -14.81 6.39
C ALA A 307 -2.69 -15.46 5.65
N GLU A 308 -3.69 -15.91 6.40
CA GLU A 308 -4.89 -16.58 5.86
C GLU A 308 -5.41 -15.86 4.62
N ALA A 309 -5.24 -16.49 3.45
CA ALA A 309 -5.67 -15.88 2.20
C ALA A 309 -7.17 -15.61 2.24
N VAL A 310 -7.57 -14.46 1.68
CA VAL A 310 -8.97 -14.05 1.58
C VAL A 310 -9.73 -15.11 0.81
N GLU A 311 -10.72 -15.72 1.45
CA GLU A 311 -11.57 -16.70 0.79
C GLU A 311 -12.71 -15.97 0.08
N MET A 312 -12.88 -16.24 -1.22
CA MET A 312 -14.04 -15.76 -1.96
C MET A 312 -15.29 -16.42 -1.40
N LYS A 313 -16.28 -15.58 -1.09
CA LYS A 313 -17.59 -16.00 -0.62
C LYS A 313 -18.64 -15.27 -1.45
N LYS A 314 -19.66 -16.02 -1.87
CA LYS A 314 -20.83 -15.44 -2.50
C LYS A 314 -21.59 -14.62 -1.44
N PRO A 315 -21.91 -13.34 -1.71
CA PRO A 315 -22.71 -12.55 -0.77
C PRO A 315 -24.09 -13.18 -0.58
N GLU A 316 -24.52 -13.38 0.66
CA GLU A 316 -25.86 -13.89 0.99
C GLU A 316 -26.90 -12.79 0.85
N PRO A 317 -28.05 -13.02 0.19
CA PRO A 317 -29.08 -12.00 0.04
C PRO A 317 -29.47 -11.44 1.41
N GLU A 318 -29.54 -10.11 1.54
CA GLU A 318 -29.97 -9.51 2.81
C GLU A 318 -31.33 -10.10 3.20
N PRO A 319 -31.51 -10.57 4.45
CA PRO A 319 -32.80 -11.08 4.88
C PRO A 319 -33.82 -9.97 4.65
N LYS A 320 -34.86 -10.26 3.85
CA LYS A 320 -35.98 -9.34 3.62
C LYS A 320 -36.37 -8.78 4.98
N LYS A 321 -36.15 -7.48 5.22
CA LYS A 321 -36.71 -6.82 6.40
C LYS A 321 -38.20 -7.04 6.30
N SER A 322 -38.77 -7.86 7.18
CA SER A 322 -40.20 -8.15 7.15
C SER A 322 -40.95 -6.82 7.16
N GLU A 323 -41.83 -6.63 6.18
CA GLU A 323 -42.64 -5.42 6.03
C GLU A 323 -43.41 -5.09 7.33
N ASP A 324 -43.65 -6.12 8.17
CA ASP A 324 -44.22 -6.02 9.51
C ASP A 324 -43.45 -5.09 10.47
N LYS A 325 -42.12 -5.00 10.41
CA LYS A 325 -41.35 -4.15 11.34
C LYS A 325 -41.40 -2.67 10.96
N GLN A 326 -41.61 -2.36 9.69
CA GLN A 326 -41.72 -0.98 9.20
C GLN A 326 -43.14 -0.43 9.46
N SER A 327 -44.16 -1.26 9.26
CA SER A 327 -45.55 -1.03 9.68
C SER A 327 -45.68 -0.80 11.19
N ALA A 328 -45.06 -1.64 12.02
CA ALA A 328 -45.11 -1.50 13.48
C ALA A 328 -44.42 -0.22 14.00
N ARG A 329 -43.33 0.21 13.36
CA ARG A 329 -42.66 1.48 13.69
C ARG A 329 -43.49 2.70 13.29
N GLN A 330 -44.11 2.69 12.11
CA GLN A 330 -45.00 3.78 11.68
C GLN A 330 -46.26 3.87 12.56
N ALA A 331 -46.84 2.74 12.97
CA ALA A 331 -47.97 2.70 13.89
C ALA A 331 -47.62 3.23 15.30
N MET A 332 -46.43 2.92 15.82
CA MET A 332 -45.96 3.44 17.11
C MET A 332 -45.72 4.96 17.09
N VAL A 333 -45.19 5.51 16.00
CA VAL A 333 -44.95 6.95 15.86
C VAL A 333 -46.28 7.72 15.77
N MET A 334 -47.26 7.19 15.03
CA MET A 334 -48.58 7.81 14.91
C MET A 334 -49.38 7.77 16.22
N ASN A 335 -49.26 6.71 17.03
CA ASN A 335 -49.89 6.66 18.35
C ASN A 335 -49.24 7.62 19.37
N ARG A 336 -47.92 7.84 19.30
CA ARG A 336 -47.24 8.84 20.14
C ARG A 336 -47.62 10.28 19.80
N LEU A 337 -47.96 10.56 18.53
CA LEU A 337 -48.42 11.87 18.10
C LEU A 337 -49.87 12.14 18.50
N LYS A 338 -50.76 11.13 18.48
CA LYS A 338 -52.16 11.28 18.92
C LYS A 338 -52.33 11.45 20.44
N ASN A 339 -51.41 10.94 21.24
CA ASN A 339 -51.45 11.08 22.71
C ASN A 339 -50.78 12.37 23.23
N ARG A 340 -50.21 13.20 22.35
CA ARG A 340 -49.63 14.51 22.70
C ARG A 340 -50.56 15.69 22.42
N SER A 341 -51.71 15.44 21.81
CA SER A 341 -52.71 16.44 21.42
C SER A 341 -54.02 16.32 22.21
N ARG A 342 -53.95 15.77 23.43
CA ARG A 342 -55.02 15.81 24.44
C ARG A 342 -54.53 16.47 25.71
#